data_AF-A0A1H4TBF4-F1
#
_entry.id   AF-A0A1H4TBF4-F1
#
_cell.length_a   1.000
_cell.length_b   1.000
_cell.length_c   1.000
_cell.angle_alpha   90.00
_cell.angle_beta   90.00
_cell.angle_gamma   90.00
#
_symmetry.space_group_name_H-M   'P 1'
#
loop_
_entity.id
_entity.type
_entity.pdbx_description
1 polymer ?
#
loop_
_entity_poly.entity_id
_entity_poly.type
_entity_poly.pdbx_seq_one_letter_code
_entity_poly.pdbx_strand_id
1 'polypeptide(L)'
;MTARFPARVAGLRGTSIFFALLALGTRSLLAQGLLCPSRQFEGQVEAGKSFRRPMDRSHDFVLESIASGWIVRVLPASGPRPMHDYAELATPPYRSPNPLLISTDFSFRAQDAIAWNPREFHFFTTGTQLATATRALEATEREPNHPSAGAALFPLLPQACTAELRITDARIAGGTADQAATAAMVASHFAQTAHTLETDATPTKLGRIVSLHFRVLFQGSKPASSH
;
A
#
# COMPACT_ATOMS: atom_id res chain seq x y z
N MET A 1 -13.88 69.61 -67.93
CA MET A 1 -14.28 68.88 -66.71
C MET A 1 -13.20 69.15 -65.67
N THR A 2 -13.12 70.26 -64.89
CA THR A 2 -14.08 70.91 -63.95
C THR A 2 -14.73 69.87 -63.02
N ALA A 3 -14.69 69.90 -61.68
CA ALA A 3 -14.49 70.93 -60.64
C ALA A 3 -14.01 70.27 -59.30
N ARG A 4 -13.11 70.87 -58.49
CA ARG A 4 -13.31 71.59 -57.19
C ARG A 4 -14.14 70.94 -56.06
N PHE A 5 -13.49 70.86 -54.87
CA PHE A 5 -13.89 70.76 -53.42
C PHE A 5 -15.23 71.43 -52.98
N PRO A 6 -15.77 71.34 -51.70
CA PRO A 6 -15.14 71.02 -50.39
C PRO A 6 -15.98 70.29 -49.27
N ALA A 7 -15.34 70.11 -48.09
CA ALA A 7 -15.82 70.34 -46.70
C ALA A 7 -16.52 69.26 -45.82
N ARG A 8 -15.79 68.92 -44.72
CA ARG A 8 -16.12 68.74 -43.27
C ARG A 8 -17.56 68.44 -42.80
N VAL A 9 -17.70 67.53 -41.81
CA VAL A 9 -18.13 67.73 -40.38
C VAL A 9 -17.86 66.40 -39.62
N ALA A 10 -16.86 66.32 -38.73
CA ALA A 10 -16.94 66.32 -37.25
C ALA A 10 -18.00 65.36 -36.60
N GLY A 11 -17.51 64.38 -35.83
CA GLY A 11 -18.33 63.53 -34.97
C GLY A 11 -17.49 62.76 -33.97
N LEU A 12 -17.12 63.41 -32.86
CA LEU A 12 -16.64 62.77 -31.63
C LEU A 12 -17.71 61.79 -31.11
N ARG A 13 -17.29 60.63 -30.59
CA ARG A 13 -17.62 60.09 -29.25
C ARG A 13 -17.36 58.58 -29.22
N GLY A 14 -16.83 58.11 -28.09
CA GLY A 14 -16.92 56.68 -27.74
C GLY A 14 -15.58 56.01 -27.52
N THR A 15 -14.86 56.46 -26.51
CA THR A 15 -13.95 55.64 -25.72
C THR A 15 -14.63 54.30 -25.39
N SER A 16 -14.06 53.19 -25.86
CA SER A 16 -14.26 51.87 -25.29
C SER A 16 -12.93 51.15 -25.33
N ILE A 17 -12.15 51.41 -24.28
CA ILE A 17 -11.01 50.62 -23.88
C ILE A 17 -11.58 49.24 -23.54
N PHE A 18 -11.55 48.32 -24.51
CA PHE A 18 -11.71 46.91 -24.20
C PHE A 18 -10.46 46.47 -23.43
N PHE A 19 -10.59 46.48 -22.10
CA PHE A 19 -9.75 45.66 -21.22
C PHE A 19 -9.99 44.21 -21.63
N ALA A 20 -9.19 43.72 -22.58
CA ALA A 20 -8.99 42.29 -22.75
C ALA A 20 -8.27 41.81 -21.48
N LEU A 21 -9.06 41.42 -20.48
CA LEU A 21 -8.58 40.57 -19.40
C LEU A 21 -7.99 39.33 -20.09
N LEU A 22 -6.66 39.27 -20.17
CA LEU A 22 -5.96 38.00 -20.20
C LEU A 22 -6.37 37.31 -18.90
N ALA A 23 -7.42 36.49 -18.97
CA ALA A 23 -7.58 35.39 -18.05
C ALA A 23 -6.35 34.51 -18.29
N LEU A 24 -5.29 34.74 -17.51
CA LEU A 24 -4.33 33.71 -17.19
C LEU A 24 -5.16 32.59 -16.61
N GLY A 25 -5.57 31.66 -17.47
CA GLY A 25 -6.00 30.34 -17.07
C GLY A 25 -4.80 29.75 -16.38
N THR A 26 -4.72 29.94 -15.07
CA THR A 26 -4.00 29.07 -14.18
C THR A 26 -4.56 27.69 -14.47
N ARG A 27 -3.87 26.98 -15.37
CA ARG A 27 -3.91 25.53 -15.37
C ARG A 27 -3.39 25.17 -13.99
N SER A 28 -4.32 25.02 -13.04
CA SER A 28 -4.12 24.17 -11.89
C SER A 28 -3.67 22.86 -12.50
N LEU A 29 -2.35 22.66 -12.52
CA LEU A 29 -1.75 21.36 -12.35
C LEU A 29 -2.40 20.87 -11.07
N LEU A 30 -3.54 20.19 -11.22
CA LEU A 30 -3.93 19.18 -10.27
C LEU A 30 -2.70 18.30 -10.21
N ALA A 31 -1.88 18.53 -9.19
CA ALA A 31 -1.16 17.45 -8.57
C ALA A 31 -2.25 16.38 -8.44
N GLN A 32 -2.19 15.38 -9.31
CA GLN A 32 -2.87 14.13 -9.08
C GLN A 32 -2.13 13.55 -7.87
N GLY A 33 -2.37 14.15 -6.70
CA GLY A 33 -2.13 13.52 -5.43
C GLY A 33 -3.00 12.28 -5.52
N LEU A 34 -2.36 11.16 -5.79
CA LEU A 34 -2.97 9.85 -5.73
C LEU A 34 -3.49 9.71 -4.31
N LEU A 35 -4.77 10.00 -4.15
CA LEU A 35 -5.42 9.96 -2.86
C LEU A 35 -5.41 8.51 -2.41
N CYS A 36 -4.74 8.25 -1.29
CA CYS A 36 -4.81 6.94 -0.67
C CYS A 36 -6.28 6.56 -0.45
N PRO A 37 -6.68 5.34 -0.81
CA PRO A 37 -8.04 4.91 -0.61
C PRO A 37 -8.38 4.97 0.88
N SER A 38 -9.53 5.54 1.22
CA SER A 38 -10.10 5.46 2.57
C SER A 38 -11.25 4.47 2.53
N ARG A 39 -10.99 3.23 2.96
CA ARG A 39 -11.95 2.14 2.96
C ARG A 39 -11.67 1.15 4.07
N GLN A 40 -12.71 0.46 4.52
CA GLN A 40 -12.57 -0.71 5.36
C GLN A 40 -13.41 -1.87 4.83
N PHE A 41 -12.97 -3.09 5.11
CA PHE A 41 -13.78 -4.28 4.95
C PHE A 41 -13.33 -5.38 5.92
N GLU A 42 -14.17 -6.40 6.05
CA GLU A 42 -13.88 -7.60 6.81
C GLU A 42 -13.87 -8.82 5.89
N GLY A 43 -13.21 -9.89 6.33
CA GLY A 43 -13.12 -11.12 5.58
C GLY A 43 -12.84 -12.33 6.46
N GLN A 44 -12.99 -13.51 5.86
CA GLN A 44 -12.61 -14.78 6.43
C GLN A 44 -11.82 -15.56 5.38
N VAL A 45 -10.79 -16.28 5.80
CA VAL A 45 -10.08 -17.21 4.94
C VAL A 45 -9.70 -18.48 5.71
N GLU A 46 -9.70 -19.61 5.01
CA GLU A 46 -9.32 -20.93 5.51
C GLU A 46 -7.99 -21.35 4.89
N ALA A 47 -7.21 -22.16 5.61
CA ALA A 47 -5.90 -22.63 5.18
C ALA A 47 -5.94 -23.23 3.77
N GLY A 48 -4.95 -22.88 2.95
CA GLY A 48 -4.88 -23.31 1.55
C GLY A 48 -5.77 -22.52 0.58
N LYS A 49 -6.62 -21.59 1.07
CA LYS A 49 -7.43 -20.71 0.24
C LYS A 49 -6.89 -19.29 0.24
N SER A 50 -7.01 -18.61 -0.89
CA SER A 50 -6.72 -17.18 -1.01
C SER A 50 -8.00 -16.36 -0.87
N PHE A 51 -7.89 -15.14 -0.35
CA PHE A 51 -8.97 -14.16 -0.32
C PHE A 51 -8.61 -12.98 -1.24
N ARG A 52 -9.59 -12.45 -1.98
CA ARG A 52 -9.43 -11.31 -2.87
C ARG A 52 -10.60 -10.34 -2.71
N ARG A 53 -10.30 -9.04 -2.63
CA ARG A 53 -11.32 -7.99 -2.57
C ARG A 53 -10.84 -6.75 -3.35
N PRO A 54 -11.68 -6.17 -4.22
CA PRO A 54 -11.37 -4.88 -4.83
C PRO A 54 -11.17 -3.79 -3.77
N MET A 55 -10.02 -3.14 -3.82
CA MET A 55 -9.68 -2.01 -2.95
C MET A 55 -10.12 -0.69 -3.60
N ASP A 56 -9.80 -0.53 -4.88
CA ASP A 56 -10.20 0.60 -5.71
C ASP A 56 -10.49 0.14 -7.15
N ARG A 57 -10.45 1.04 -8.14
CA ARG A 57 -10.69 0.69 -9.55
C ARG A 57 -9.50 0.00 -10.23
N SER A 58 -8.32 0.14 -9.66
CA SER A 58 -7.02 -0.26 -10.21
C SER A 58 -6.35 -1.38 -9.42
N HIS A 59 -6.74 -1.62 -8.18
CA HIS A 59 -6.08 -2.58 -7.30
C HIS A 59 -7.05 -3.47 -6.53
N ASP A 60 -6.60 -4.70 -6.32
CA ASP A 60 -7.18 -5.67 -5.41
C ASP A 60 -6.28 -5.86 -4.19
N PHE A 61 -6.92 -5.93 -3.02
CA PHE A 61 -6.31 -6.52 -1.84
C PHE A 61 -6.40 -8.04 -1.93
N VAL A 62 -5.29 -8.72 -1.65
CA VAL A 62 -5.22 -10.18 -1.69
C VAL A 62 -4.52 -10.71 -0.45
N LEU A 63 -5.15 -11.65 0.24
CA LEU A 63 -4.44 -12.60 1.11
C LEU A 63 -4.15 -13.83 0.27
N GLU A 64 -2.93 -13.93 -0.24
CA GLU A 64 -2.51 -15.05 -1.07
C GLU A 64 -2.08 -16.19 -0.17
N SER A 65 -2.66 -17.37 -0.39
CA SER A 65 -2.25 -18.58 0.31
C SER A 65 -0.84 -18.98 -0.08
N ILE A 66 -0.03 -19.26 0.93
CA ILE A 66 1.27 -19.91 0.83
C ILE A 66 1.26 -21.18 1.68
N ALA A 67 2.29 -22.02 1.57
CA ALA A 67 2.33 -23.32 2.25
C ALA A 67 2.17 -23.23 3.78
N SER A 68 2.66 -22.14 4.38
CA SER A 68 2.74 -21.90 5.83
C SER A 68 1.69 -20.90 6.36
N GLY A 69 0.78 -20.40 5.50
CA GLY A 69 -0.21 -19.39 5.87
C GLY A 69 -0.59 -18.48 4.71
N TRP A 70 -0.46 -17.17 4.91
CA TRP A 70 -0.79 -16.16 3.90
C TRP A 70 0.25 -15.05 3.82
N ILE A 71 0.31 -14.43 2.65
CA ILE A 71 0.98 -13.15 2.43
C ILE A 71 -0.03 -12.11 1.95
N VAL A 72 0.00 -10.93 2.58
CA VAL A 72 -0.75 -9.75 2.15
C VAL A 72 -0.11 -9.20 0.88
N ARG A 73 -0.93 -8.96 -0.15
CA ARG A 73 -0.51 -8.36 -1.41
C ARG A 73 -1.49 -7.31 -1.88
N VAL A 74 -0.96 -6.34 -2.61
CA VAL A 74 -1.76 -5.40 -3.41
C VAL A 74 -1.41 -5.64 -4.88
N LEU A 75 -2.39 -6.13 -5.64
CA LEU A 75 -2.22 -6.53 -7.03
C LEU A 75 -3.05 -5.64 -7.96
N PRO A 76 -2.65 -5.48 -9.23
CA PRO A 76 -3.51 -4.79 -10.18
C PRO A 76 -4.84 -5.56 -10.34
N ALA A 77 -5.95 -4.81 -10.42
CA ALA A 77 -7.29 -5.38 -10.61
C ALA A 77 -7.50 -5.96 -12.02
N SER A 78 -6.68 -5.54 -12.99
CA SER A 78 -6.66 -6.10 -14.34
C SER A 78 -5.26 -6.07 -14.94
N GLY A 79 -5.04 -6.91 -15.96
CA GLY A 79 -3.73 -7.04 -16.61
C GLY A 79 -2.79 -8.04 -15.92
N PRO A 80 -1.54 -8.14 -16.40
CA PRO A 80 -0.58 -9.10 -15.88
C PRO A 80 -0.12 -8.74 -14.47
N ARG A 81 0.14 -9.78 -13.67
CA ARG A 81 0.79 -9.62 -12.36
C ARG A 81 2.24 -9.16 -12.56
N PRO A 82 2.69 -8.07 -11.92
CA PRO A 82 4.10 -7.67 -11.91
C PRO A 82 4.93 -8.66 -11.09
N MET A 83 6.26 -8.63 -11.30
CA MET A 83 7.22 -9.48 -10.58
C MET A 83 7.15 -9.27 -9.06
N HIS A 84 7.10 -8.00 -8.62
CA HIS A 84 6.82 -7.62 -7.24
C HIS A 84 5.43 -7.00 -7.14
N ASP A 85 4.75 -7.22 -6.02
CA ASP A 85 3.47 -6.55 -5.77
C ASP A 85 3.64 -5.15 -5.14
N TYR A 86 2.54 -4.40 -5.12
CA TYR A 86 2.54 -3.00 -4.71
C TYR A 86 2.77 -2.80 -3.22
N ALA A 87 2.53 -3.82 -2.38
CA ALA A 87 2.77 -3.78 -0.94
C ALA A 87 4.17 -4.29 -0.57
N GLU A 88 4.67 -5.31 -1.29
CA GLU A 88 5.97 -5.94 -1.05
C GLU A 88 7.11 -4.92 -0.97
N LEU A 89 7.24 -4.06 -2.00
CA LEU A 89 8.32 -3.06 -2.08
C LEU A 89 8.03 -1.77 -1.31
N ALA A 90 6.82 -1.62 -0.76
CA ALA A 90 6.46 -0.49 0.07
C ALA A 90 6.60 -0.81 1.56
N THR A 91 6.65 -2.09 1.94
CA THR A 91 6.65 -2.53 3.34
C THR A 91 7.97 -3.20 3.73
N PRO A 92 8.99 -2.42 4.16
CA PRO A 92 10.20 -2.99 4.75
C PRO A 92 9.90 -3.64 6.12
N PRO A 93 10.81 -4.46 6.66
CA PRO A 93 12.09 -4.90 6.08
C PRO A 93 11.91 -5.97 5.00
N TYR A 94 12.86 -6.02 4.05
CA TYR A 94 12.93 -7.07 3.03
C TYR A 94 13.75 -8.27 3.56
N ARG A 95 13.41 -9.49 3.12
CA ARG A 95 14.10 -10.74 3.48
C ARG A 95 14.17 -11.04 4.99
N SER A 96 13.24 -10.46 5.74
CA SER A 96 13.08 -10.62 7.19
C SER A 96 11.59 -10.80 7.50
N PRO A 97 11.22 -11.22 8.71
CA PRO A 97 9.82 -11.17 9.13
C PRO A 97 9.27 -9.75 8.91
N ASN A 98 8.14 -9.65 8.22
CA ASN A 98 7.49 -8.38 7.95
C ASN A 98 5.97 -8.49 8.17
N PRO A 99 5.27 -7.35 8.33
CA PRO A 99 3.84 -7.34 8.63
C PRO A 99 2.96 -8.01 7.56
N LEU A 100 3.45 -8.15 6.32
CA LEU A 100 2.70 -8.77 5.23
C LEU A 100 2.57 -10.29 5.41
N LEU A 101 3.48 -10.94 6.13
CA LEU A 101 3.51 -12.39 6.30
C LEU A 101 2.73 -12.85 7.54
N ILE A 102 1.61 -13.53 7.31
CA ILE A 102 0.78 -14.20 8.32
C ILE A 102 1.02 -15.70 8.19
N SER A 103 2.20 -16.16 8.62
CA SER A 103 2.64 -17.54 8.41
C SER A 103 3.53 -18.05 9.52
N THR A 104 3.79 -19.36 9.52
CA THR A 104 4.80 -20.00 10.37
C THR A 104 6.22 -19.96 9.77
N ASP A 105 6.45 -19.17 8.72
CA ASP A 105 7.79 -18.94 8.19
C ASP A 105 8.68 -18.23 9.21
N PHE A 106 9.98 -18.17 8.94
CA PHE A 106 10.97 -17.58 9.84
C PHE A 106 10.94 -18.18 11.25
N SER A 107 10.47 -19.43 11.40
CA SER A 107 10.31 -20.13 12.67
C SER A 107 9.28 -19.49 13.62
N PHE A 108 8.32 -18.74 13.11
CA PHE A 108 7.16 -18.34 13.91
C PHE A 108 6.30 -19.55 14.22
N ARG A 109 5.83 -19.66 15.47
CA ARG A 109 4.73 -20.57 15.76
C ARG A 109 3.43 -19.93 15.31
N ALA A 110 2.40 -20.74 15.04
CA ALA A 110 1.09 -20.26 14.66
C ALA A 110 0.56 -19.21 15.65
N GLN A 111 0.72 -19.44 16.96
CA GLN A 111 0.34 -18.47 17.98
C GLN A 111 1.11 -17.14 17.89
N ASP A 112 2.40 -17.16 17.57
CA ASP A 112 3.22 -15.95 17.48
C ASP A 112 2.85 -15.15 16.21
N ALA A 113 2.57 -15.86 15.11
CA ALA A 113 2.11 -15.25 13.87
C ALA A 113 0.74 -14.55 14.04
N ILE A 114 -0.17 -15.14 14.82
CA ILE A 114 -1.47 -14.53 15.14
C ILE A 114 -1.34 -13.41 16.18
N ALA A 115 -0.37 -13.50 17.10
CA ALA A 115 -0.10 -12.48 18.10
C ALA A 115 0.49 -11.20 17.51
N TRP A 116 1.22 -11.28 16.38
CA TRP A 116 1.64 -10.09 15.63
C TRP A 116 0.44 -9.41 14.97
N ASN A 117 -0.15 -8.48 15.72
CA ASN A 117 -1.42 -7.86 15.42
C ASN A 117 -1.55 -6.54 16.21
N PRO A 118 -1.97 -5.41 15.62
CA PRO A 118 -2.26 -5.22 14.19
C PRO A 118 -1.01 -5.32 13.31
N ARG A 119 -1.26 -5.51 12.01
CA ARG A 119 -0.23 -5.54 10.96
C ARG A 119 -0.36 -4.30 10.11
N GLU A 120 0.52 -3.34 10.37
CA GLU A 120 0.63 -2.12 9.58
C GLU A 120 1.50 -2.38 8.36
N PHE A 121 1.03 -1.99 7.18
CA PHE A 121 1.77 -2.13 5.94
C PHE A 121 1.56 -0.93 5.03
N HIS A 122 2.46 -0.77 4.08
CA HIS A 122 2.37 0.28 3.07
C HIS A 122 2.14 -0.32 1.69
N PHE A 123 1.64 0.49 0.77
CA PHE A 123 1.49 0.09 -0.63
C PHE A 123 1.61 1.28 -1.57
N PHE A 124 2.17 1.04 -2.75
CA PHE A 124 2.16 1.99 -3.84
C PHE A 124 0.81 2.00 -4.55
N THR A 125 0.46 3.13 -5.19
CA THR A 125 -0.80 3.29 -5.93
C THR A 125 -0.59 3.46 -7.44
N THR A 126 0.67 3.45 -7.90
CA THR A 126 1.00 3.61 -9.31
C THR A 126 2.06 2.63 -9.79
N GLY A 127 1.96 2.27 -11.08
CA GLY A 127 3.02 1.50 -11.75
C GLY A 127 4.36 2.24 -11.77
N THR A 128 4.37 3.58 -11.80
CA THR A 128 5.60 4.38 -11.76
C THR A 128 6.36 4.23 -10.44
N GLN A 129 5.65 4.27 -9.30
CA GLN A 129 6.24 4.01 -7.99
C GLN A 129 6.81 2.58 -7.93
N LEU A 130 6.02 1.58 -8.32
CA LEU A 130 6.45 0.18 -8.32
C LEU A 130 7.68 -0.06 -9.21
N ALA A 131 7.70 0.51 -10.42
CA ALA A 131 8.82 0.37 -11.34
C ALA A 131 10.09 1.05 -10.81
N THR A 132 9.95 2.18 -10.11
CA THR A 132 11.08 2.87 -9.48
C THR A 132 11.62 2.07 -8.30
N ALA A 133 10.74 1.55 -7.45
CA ALA A 133 11.12 0.70 -6.33
C ALA A 133 11.79 -0.60 -6.80
N THR A 134 11.27 -1.23 -7.86
CA THR A 134 11.85 -2.46 -8.44
C THR A 134 13.29 -2.23 -8.88
N ARG A 135 13.54 -1.17 -9.67
CA ARG A 135 14.91 -0.83 -10.12
C ARG A 135 15.86 -0.56 -8.95
N ALA A 136 15.35 0.06 -7.88
CA ALA A 136 16.14 0.35 -6.69
C ALA A 136 16.49 -0.92 -5.89
N LEU A 137 15.54 -1.86 -5.76
CA LEU A 137 15.81 -3.15 -5.14
C LEU A 137 16.83 -3.94 -5.98
N GLU A 138 16.64 -4.05 -7.29
CA GLU A 138 17.57 -4.73 -8.21
C GLU A 138 18.98 -4.13 -8.18
N ALA A 139 19.11 -2.81 -8.00
CA ALA A 139 20.40 -2.16 -7.83
C ALA A 139 21.06 -2.58 -6.50
N THR A 140 20.28 -2.62 -5.42
CA THR A 140 20.74 -3.08 -4.10
C THR A 140 21.20 -4.53 -4.13
N GLU A 141 20.48 -5.39 -4.84
CA GLU A 141 20.83 -6.82 -4.94
C GLU A 141 22.10 -7.06 -5.76
N ARG A 142 22.37 -6.21 -6.76
CA ARG A 142 23.62 -6.24 -7.52
C ARG A 142 24.82 -5.71 -6.73
N GLU A 143 24.59 -4.73 -5.86
CA GLU A 143 25.63 -4.07 -5.07
C GLU A 143 25.30 -4.07 -3.56
N PRO A 144 25.23 -5.25 -2.91
CA PRO A 144 24.72 -5.37 -1.54
C PRO A 144 25.56 -4.64 -0.50
N ASN A 145 26.83 -4.37 -0.81
CA ASN A 145 27.76 -3.64 0.07
C ASN A 145 27.80 -2.13 -0.21
N HIS A 146 26.92 -1.61 -1.07
CA HIS A 146 26.89 -0.20 -1.45
C HIS A 146 25.54 0.45 -1.05
N PRO A 147 25.44 1.07 0.14
CA PRO A 147 24.17 1.59 0.68
C PRO A 147 23.42 2.57 -0.24
N SER A 148 24.14 3.28 -1.12
CA SER A 148 23.51 4.19 -2.08
C SER A 148 22.71 3.49 -3.17
N ALA A 149 22.94 2.19 -3.43
CA ALA A 149 22.20 1.43 -4.43
C ALA A 149 20.72 1.29 -4.07
N GLY A 150 20.39 1.26 -2.77
CA GLY A 150 19.02 1.24 -2.25
C GLY A 150 18.45 2.63 -1.91
N ALA A 151 19.23 3.70 -2.08
CA ALA A 151 18.83 5.04 -1.65
C ALA A 151 17.53 5.52 -2.32
N ALA A 152 17.20 5.02 -3.51
CA ALA A 152 15.99 5.36 -4.24
C ALA A 152 14.69 4.76 -3.64
N LEU A 153 14.78 3.78 -2.72
CA LEU A 153 13.60 3.26 -2.02
C LEU A 153 13.09 4.24 -0.95
N PHE A 154 14.00 4.87 -0.19
CA PHE A 154 13.61 5.70 0.96
C PHE A 154 12.71 6.89 0.60
N PRO A 155 12.93 7.64 -0.49
CA PRO A 155 12.05 8.74 -0.88
C PRO A 155 10.64 8.30 -1.31
N LEU A 156 10.45 7.02 -1.67
CA LEU A 156 9.17 6.48 -2.09
C LEU A 156 8.28 6.09 -0.91
N LEU A 157 8.87 5.68 0.22
CA LEU A 157 8.11 5.22 1.38
C LEU A 157 7.16 6.29 1.96
N PRO A 158 7.54 7.58 2.11
CA PRO A 158 6.61 8.62 2.55
C PRO A 158 5.48 8.92 1.57
N GLN A 159 5.62 8.48 0.31
CA GLN A 159 4.61 8.64 -0.74
C GLN A 159 3.71 7.41 -0.86
N ALA A 160 4.03 6.33 -0.15
CA ALA A 160 3.20 5.13 -0.10
C ALA A 160 1.99 5.39 0.79
N CYS A 161 0.89 4.71 0.46
CA CYS A 161 -0.29 4.69 1.29
C CYS A 161 -0.12 3.69 2.43
N THR A 162 -0.84 3.90 3.53
CA THR A 162 -0.78 3.02 4.71
C THR A 162 -2.09 2.25 4.86
N ALA A 163 -1.98 1.00 5.31
CA ALA A 163 -3.10 0.17 5.67
C ALA A 163 -2.79 -0.64 6.93
N GLU A 164 -3.86 -1.02 7.64
CA GLU A 164 -3.80 -1.89 8.80
C GLU A 164 -4.63 -3.15 8.50
N LEU A 165 -4.02 -4.33 8.68
CA LEU A 165 -4.75 -5.58 8.82
C LEU A 165 -4.81 -5.96 10.29
N ARG A 166 -6.03 -6.21 10.78
CA ARG A 166 -6.27 -6.69 12.14
C ARG A 166 -6.91 -8.05 12.10
N ILE A 167 -6.25 -9.03 12.71
CA ILE A 167 -6.84 -10.35 12.94
C ILE A 167 -7.81 -10.21 14.12
N THR A 168 -9.08 -10.58 13.90
CA THR A 168 -10.14 -10.43 14.90
C THR A 168 -10.48 -11.75 15.58
N ASP A 169 -10.30 -12.86 14.86
CA ASP A 169 -10.40 -14.21 15.38
C ASP A 169 -9.51 -15.14 14.55
N ALA A 170 -9.03 -16.23 15.15
CA ALA A 170 -8.26 -17.24 14.44
C ALA A 170 -8.49 -18.63 15.04
N ARG A 171 -8.43 -19.64 14.18
CA ARG A 171 -8.30 -21.04 14.58
C ARG A 171 -6.91 -21.51 14.25
N ILE A 172 -6.22 -22.10 15.21
CA ILE A 172 -4.86 -22.61 15.04
C ILE A 172 -4.74 -24.02 15.62
N ALA A 173 -3.92 -24.86 15.00
CA ALA A 173 -3.30 -25.96 15.73
C ALA A 173 -1.98 -25.43 16.29
N GLY A 174 -1.85 -25.39 17.61
CA GLY A 174 -0.71 -24.77 18.29
C GLY A 174 0.63 -25.44 18.00
N GLY A 175 1.69 -24.64 17.92
CA GLY A 175 3.06 -25.15 17.81
C GLY A 175 3.69 -25.44 19.17
N THR A 176 4.50 -26.49 19.25
CA THR A 176 5.18 -26.91 20.50
C THR A 176 6.61 -26.41 20.67
N ALA A 177 7.20 -25.79 19.65
CA ALA A 177 8.57 -25.32 19.71
C ALA A 177 8.76 -24.18 20.74
N ASP A 178 9.97 -24.08 21.29
CA ASP A 178 10.43 -22.87 21.97
C ASP A 178 11.04 -21.92 20.92
N GLN A 179 10.32 -20.84 20.63
CA GLN A 179 10.69 -19.83 19.63
C GLN A 179 10.69 -18.43 20.23
N ALA A 180 10.91 -18.32 21.55
CA ALA A 180 10.87 -17.04 22.26
C ALA A 180 11.86 -16.02 21.66
N ALA A 181 13.06 -16.43 21.25
CA ALA A 181 14.04 -15.54 20.64
C ALA A 181 13.59 -14.98 19.28
N THR A 182 13.00 -15.83 18.43
CA THR A 182 12.43 -15.43 17.13
C THR A 182 11.26 -14.47 17.33
N ALA A 183 10.36 -14.81 18.25
CA ALA A 183 9.19 -14.00 18.58
C ALA A 183 9.59 -12.63 19.16
N ALA A 184 10.68 -12.57 19.93
CA ALA A 184 11.23 -11.34 20.50
C ALA A 184 11.64 -10.31 19.43
N MET A 185 12.03 -10.73 18.22
CA MET A 185 12.43 -9.82 17.14
C MET A 185 11.30 -8.87 16.69
N VAL A 186 10.04 -9.24 16.94
CA VAL A 186 8.86 -8.46 16.52
C VAL A 186 7.90 -8.21 17.69
N ALA A 187 8.32 -8.54 18.92
CA ALA A 187 7.45 -8.54 20.10
C ALA A 187 6.85 -7.17 20.45
N SER A 188 7.47 -6.06 20.00
CA SER A 188 6.89 -4.71 20.13
C SER A 188 5.55 -4.55 19.40
N HIS A 189 5.21 -5.47 18.49
CA HIS A 189 3.98 -5.48 17.71
C HIS A 189 3.01 -6.59 18.14
N PHE A 190 3.30 -7.29 19.24
CA PHE A 190 2.39 -8.33 19.73
C PHE A 190 1.24 -7.72 20.53
N ALA A 191 0.03 -8.14 20.19
CA ALA A 191 -1.15 -7.93 21.01
C ALA A 191 -1.78 -9.27 21.38
N GLN A 192 -2.63 -9.25 22.40
CA GLN A 192 -3.51 -10.37 22.69
C GLN A 192 -4.57 -10.45 21.60
N THR A 193 -4.36 -11.30 20.60
CA THR A 193 -5.37 -11.66 19.59
C THR A 193 -6.20 -12.83 20.12
N ALA A 194 -7.53 -12.70 20.08
CA ALA A 194 -8.42 -13.83 20.36
C ALA A 194 -8.17 -14.96 19.37
N HIS A 195 -7.97 -16.18 19.86
CA HIS A 195 -7.79 -17.36 19.03
C HIS A 195 -8.29 -18.61 19.75
N THR A 196 -8.72 -19.59 18.95
CA THR A 196 -9.13 -20.92 19.42
C THR A 196 -8.09 -21.97 19.02
N LEU A 197 -7.72 -22.84 19.96
CA LEU A 197 -6.83 -23.96 19.71
C LEU A 197 -7.63 -25.17 19.22
N GLU A 198 -7.26 -25.72 18.07
CA GLU A 198 -7.72 -27.03 17.62
C GLU A 198 -6.92 -28.11 18.35
N THR A 199 -7.55 -28.75 19.34
CA THR A 199 -6.93 -29.78 20.19
C THR A 199 -6.86 -31.16 19.53
N ASP A 200 -7.68 -31.39 18.52
CA ASP A 200 -7.80 -32.70 17.85
C ASP A 200 -6.79 -32.86 16.70
N ALA A 201 -6.04 -31.80 16.38
CA ALA A 201 -5.02 -31.81 15.34
C ALA A 201 -3.69 -32.36 15.87
N THR A 202 -3.00 -33.19 15.07
CA THR A 202 -1.65 -33.67 15.41
C THR A 202 -0.70 -32.50 15.61
N PRO A 203 -0.04 -32.36 16.78
CA PRO A 203 0.86 -31.25 17.04
C PRO A 203 2.06 -31.25 16.09
N THR A 204 2.42 -30.08 15.57
CA THR A 204 3.69 -29.88 14.85
C THR A 204 4.57 -28.90 15.63
N LYS A 205 5.87 -28.84 15.29
CA LYS A 205 6.79 -27.92 15.98
C LYS A 205 6.33 -26.46 15.91
N LEU A 206 5.89 -26.01 14.74
CA LEU A 206 5.46 -24.63 14.52
C LEU A 206 3.94 -24.43 14.58
N GLY A 207 3.17 -25.52 14.61
CA GLY A 207 1.72 -25.46 14.48
C GLY A 207 1.30 -25.14 13.04
N ARG A 208 0.01 -24.80 12.88
CA ARG A 208 -0.55 -24.27 11.63
C ARG A 208 -1.70 -23.32 11.94
N ILE A 209 -1.88 -22.33 11.08
CA ILE A 209 -3.07 -21.48 11.11
C ILE A 209 -4.13 -22.15 10.23
N VAL A 210 -5.33 -22.35 10.78
CA VAL A 210 -6.43 -23.10 10.15
C VAL A 210 -7.41 -22.17 9.46
N SER A 211 -7.76 -21.08 10.14
CA SER A 211 -8.58 -20.01 9.58
C SER A 211 -8.31 -18.71 10.31
N LEU A 212 -8.65 -17.60 9.66
CA LEU A 212 -8.63 -16.29 10.29
C LEU A 212 -9.83 -15.45 9.83
N HIS A 213 -10.41 -14.71 10.77
CA HIS A 213 -11.26 -13.56 10.53
C HIS A 213 -10.42 -12.30 10.69
N PHE A 214 -10.66 -11.33 9.82
CA PHE A 214 -9.86 -10.13 9.78
C PHE A 214 -10.65 -8.91 9.34
N ARG A 215 -10.13 -7.75 9.71
CA ARG A 215 -10.52 -6.43 9.22
C ARG A 215 -9.33 -5.78 8.55
N VAL A 216 -9.56 -5.09 7.44
CA VAL A 216 -8.57 -4.22 6.79
C VAL A 216 -9.08 -2.79 6.80
N LEU A 217 -8.21 -1.85 7.18
CA LEU A 217 -8.45 -0.42 7.12
C LEU A 217 -7.36 0.23 6.25
N PHE A 218 -7.77 0.86 5.15
CA PHE A 218 -6.90 1.71 4.34
C PHE A 218 -7.01 3.14 4.83
N GLN A 219 -5.89 3.73 5.21
CA GLN A 219 -5.85 5.10 5.70
C GLN A 219 -5.72 6.04 4.50
N GLY A 220 -6.71 6.91 4.32
CA GLY A 220 -6.60 8.03 3.39
C GLY A 220 -5.40 8.92 3.73
N SER A 221 -4.93 9.72 2.76
CA SER A 221 -3.78 10.60 2.95
C SER A 221 -3.95 11.44 4.23
N LYS A 222 -3.05 11.26 5.20
CA LYS A 222 -3.00 12.11 6.39
C LYS A 222 -2.75 13.54 5.92
N PRO A 223 -3.59 14.54 6.26
CA PRO A 223 -3.27 15.92 5.92
C PRO A 223 -1.90 16.23 6.55
N ALA A 224 -0.99 16.79 5.74
CA ALA A 224 0.32 17.21 6.22
C ALA A 224 0.10 18.14 7.41
N SER A 225 0.54 17.74 8.61
CA SER A 225 0.51 18.63 9.75
C SER A 225 1.53 19.73 9.48
N SER A 226 1.05 20.95 9.30
CA SER A 226 1.89 22.14 9.38
C SER A 226 2.51 22.18 10.77
N HIS A 227 3.82 21.94 10.85
CA HIS A 227 4.64 22.36 11.98
C HIS A 227 5.06 23.81 11.79
#